data_AF-A0A486Q000-F1
#
_entry.id   AF-A0A486Q000-F1
#
_cell.length_a   1.000
_cell.length_b   1.000
_cell.length_c   1.000
_cell.angle_alpha   90.00
_cell.angle_beta   90.00
_cell.angle_gamma   90.00
#
_symmetry.space_group_name_H-M   'P 1'
#
loop_
_entity.id
_entity.type
_entity.pdbx_description
1 polymer ?
#
loop_
_entity_poly.entity_id
_entity_poly.type
_entity_poly.pdbx_seq_one_letter_code
_entity_poly.pdbx_strand_id
1 'polypeptide(L)'
;MTTSRTPLLRKKWPLLALVLAAILALILVIWQLQTSPETNDAYVYADTIDVVPEVSGRIVEMPIRDNQRVKKGDLLFRIDPRPYQAMLDDAKARLTTLDAQIMLTQRTIKAQEYNAQSVAAAVERARALVKQTTSTRTRLEPLVPQGFASQEDLDQARTAEKAARAELEATLLQARQASAAVTGVDAMVAQRAGILAQIALAELHLEFTEVRAPFNGVVVALKTTVGQYASALKPVFTLLDDDRWYVIANFRETDLNNVRPGVAARITVMTNHNRTFNGVVDSVGSGVLPEGGSVIEGLPLIQKSINWVHVSQRFPVKIAVSDPDPELFRMGASASAVLQP
;
A
#
# COMPACT_ATOMS: atom_id res chain seq x y z
N MET A 1 -25.72 -12.59 -104.87
CA MET A 1 -26.24 -11.66 -103.84
C MET A 1 -27.20 -12.44 -102.96
N THR A 2 -27.18 -12.46 -101.63
CA THR A 2 -26.42 -11.73 -100.62
C THR A 2 -26.70 -12.41 -99.28
N THR A 3 -25.63 -12.86 -98.63
CA THR A 3 -25.35 -12.75 -97.18
C THR A 3 -26.39 -13.17 -96.15
N SER A 4 -26.17 -14.36 -95.58
CA SER A 4 -26.57 -14.75 -94.23
C SER A 4 -25.74 -14.02 -93.16
N ARG A 5 -26.38 -13.37 -92.18
CA ARG A 5 -25.73 -12.89 -90.94
C ARG A 5 -26.21 -13.74 -89.77
N THR A 6 -25.30 -14.54 -89.21
CA THR A 6 -25.47 -15.28 -87.94
C THR A 6 -25.16 -14.38 -86.73
N PRO A 7 -25.78 -14.62 -85.57
CA PRO A 7 -25.83 -13.65 -84.48
C PRO A 7 -24.55 -13.68 -83.61
N LEU A 8 -23.86 -12.55 -83.53
CA LEU A 8 -22.62 -12.33 -82.76
C LEU A 8 -22.84 -12.11 -81.24
N LEU A 9 -24.02 -12.42 -80.69
CA LEU A 9 -24.36 -12.04 -79.31
C LEU A 9 -23.93 -13.04 -78.23
N ARG A 10 -23.56 -14.29 -78.58
CA ARG A 10 -23.24 -15.33 -77.59
C ARG A 10 -21.75 -15.39 -77.16
N LYS A 11 -20.85 -14.63 -77.82
CA LYS A 11 -19.39 -14.73 -77.63
C LYS A 11 -18.77 -13.63 -76.75
N LYS A 12 -19.54 -12.62 -76.31
CA LYS A 12 -19.05 -11.52 -75.42
C LYS A 12 -19.34 -11.70 -73.93
N TRP A 13 -20.14 -12.71 -73.58
CA TRP A 13 -20.45 -13.08 -72.19
C TRP A 13 -19.23 -13.46 -71.34
N PRO A 14 -18.21 -14.21 -71.83
CA PRO A 14 -17.03 -14.49 -71.01
C PRO A 14 -16.18 -13.24 -70.75
N LEU A 15 -16.14 -12.29 -71.69
CA LEU A 15 -15.42 -11.01 -71.51
C LEU A 15 -16.12 -10.11 -70.48
N LEU A 16 -17.46 -10.04 -70.54
CA LEU A 16 -18.27 -9.28 -69.59
C LEU A 16 -18.20 -9.88 -68.17
N ALA A 17 -18.19 -11.22 -68.06
CA ALA A 17 -17.99 -11.92 -66.79
C ALA A 17 -16.60 -11.64 -66.19
N LEU A 18 -15.56 -11.56 -67.02
CA LEU A 18 -14.19 -11.28 -66.57
C LEU A 18 -14.03 -9.84 -66.06
N VAL A 19 -14.62 -8.87 -66.76
CA VAL A 19 -14.65 -7.45 -66.30
C VAL A 19 -15.45 -7.32 -65.01
N LEU A 20 -16.60 -7.98 -64.89
CA LEU A 20 -17.40 -7.98 -63.67
C LEU A 20 -16.64 -8.62 -62.51
N ALA A 21 -15.94 -9.74 -62.73
CA ALA A 21 -15.13 -10.39 -61.71
C ALA A 21 -13.95 -9.51 -61.26
N ALA A 22 -13.30 -8.78 -62.19
CA ALA A 22 -12.24 -7.84 -61.86
C ALA A 22 -12.75 -6.65 -61.03
N ILE A 23 -13.93 -6.12 -61.36
CA ILE A 23 -14.58 -5.06 -60.57
C ILE A 23 -14.96 -5.58 -59.18
N LEU A 24 -15.51 -6.81 -59.10
CA LEU A 24 -15.87 -7.42 -57.82
C LEU A 24 -14.64 -7.66 -56.94
N ALA A 25 -13.54 -8.13 -57.52
CA ALA A 25 -12.26 -8.28 -56.83
C ALA A 25 -11.70 -6.92 -56.37
N LEU A 26 -11.80 -5.87 -57.20
CA LEU A 26 -11.37 -4.51 -56.84
C LEU A 26 -12.18 -3.96 -55.66
N ILE A 27 -13.51 -4.12 -55.68
CA ILE A 27 -14.39 -3.72 -54.59
C ILE A 27 -14.03 -4.47 -53.32
N LEU A 28 -13.77 -5.78 -53.40
CA LEU A 28 -13.41 -6.61 -52.26
C LEU A 28 -12.06 -6.19 -51.66
N VAL A 29 -11.06 -5.87 -52.50
CA VAL A 29 -9.76 -5.36 -52.05
C VAL A 29 -9.87 -3.99 -51.39
N ILE A 30 -10.64 -3.06 -51.98
CA ILE A 30 -10.86 -1.73 -51.39
C ILE A 30 -11.58 -1.85 -50.05
N TRP A 31 -12.59 -2.74 -49.97
CA TRP A 31 -13.32 -2.99 -48.74
C TRP A 31 -12.37 -3.52 -47.66
N GLN A 32 -11.50 -4.48 -48.00
CA GLN A 32 -10.53 -5.06 -47.07
C GLN A 32 -9.48 -4.05 -46.57
N LEU A 33 -9.00 -3.17 -47.45
CA LEU A 33 -8.08 -2.08 -47.10
C LEU A 33 -8.73 -1.02 -46.20
N GLN A 34 -10.03 -0.77 -46.35
CA GLN A 34 -10.76 0.18 -45.51
C GLN A 34 -11.21 -0.42 -44.17
N THR A 35 -11.47 -1.73 -44.10
CA THR A 35 -11.89 -2.39 -42.87
C THR A 35 -10.71 -2.73 -41.96
N SER A 36 -9.52 -3.02 -42.49
CA SER A 36 -8.36 -3.40 -41.66
C SER A 36 -7.30 -2.30 -41.66
N PRO A 37 -7.42 -1.29 -40.77
CA PRO A 37 -6.40 -0.26 -40.66
C PRO A 37 -5.09 -0.88 -40.15
N GLU A 38 -4.00 -0.49 -40.79
CA GLU A 38 -2.64 -0.91 -40.46
C GLU A 38 -1.77 0.28 -40.09
N THR A 39 -0.85 0.09 -39.15
CA THR A 39 0.20 1.06 -38.86
C THR A 39 1.53 0.36 -38.65
N ASN A 40 2.57 0.96 -39.22
CA ASN A 40 3.97 0.56 -39.01
C ASN A 40 4.66 1.44 -37.95
N ASP A 41 3.95 2.43 -37.42
CA ASP A 41 4.40 3.30 -36.34
C ASP A 41 3.89 2.72 -35.02
N ALA A 42 4.44 1.57 -34.63
CA ALA A 42 4.12 0.93 -33.36
C ALA A 42 5.39 0.54 -32.61
N TYR A 43 5.34 0.62 -31.29
CA TYR A 43 6.47 0.28 -30.41
C TYR A 43 6.00 -0.64 -29.28
N VAL A 44 6.86 -1.58 -28.96
CA VAL A 44 6.67 -2.52 -27.85
C VAL A 44 7.03 -1.84 -26.53
N TYR A 45 6.14 -1.95 -25.56
CA TYR A 45 6.30 -1.47 -24.20
C TYR A 45 5.98 -2.58 -23.20
N ALA A 46 6.53 -2.43 -22.01
CA ALA A 46 6.23 -3.23 -20.84
C ALA A 46 6.06 -2.28 -19.65
N ASP A 47 5.31 -2.70 -18.64
CA ASP A 47 5.20 -1.92 -17.42
C ASP A 47 6.54 -1.93 -16.67
N THR A 48 6.90 -0.78 -16.11
CA THR A 48 8.17 -0.62 -15.37
C THR A 48 7.92 0.04 -14.05
N ILE A 49 8.69 -0.36 -13.04
CA ILE A 49 8.79 0.38 -11.78
C ILE A 49 10.23 0.80 -11.56
N ASP A 50 10.42 1.96 -10.97
CA ASP A 50 11.72 2.34 -10.45
C ASP A 50 11.91 1.75 -9.06
N VAL A 51 12.97 0.98 -8.89
CA VAL A 51 13.32 0.38 -7.60
C VAL A 51 14.03 1.43 -6.77
N VAL A 52 13.33 1.87 -5.73
CA VAL A 52 13.72 2.96 -4.85
C VAL A 52 13.86 2.41 -3.43
N PRO A 53 14.97 2.67 -2.73
CA PRO A 53 15.12 2.27 -1.34
C PRO A 53 14.32 3.22 -0.44
N GLU A 54 13.65 2.66 0.57
CA GLU A 54 12.93 3.46 1.57
C GLU A 54 13.86 4.01 2.65
N VAL A 55 14.97 3.31 2.90
CA VAL A 55 16.00 3.68 3.88
C VAL A 55 17.33 4.01 3.19
N SER A 56 18.14 4.85 3.82
CA SER A 56 19.42 5.29 3.26
C SER A 56 20.58 4.51 3.85
N GLY A 57 21.57 4.15 3.03
CA GLY A 57 22.79 3.54 3.54
C GLY A 57 23.68 3.00 2.44
N ARG A 58 24.77 2.35 2.83
CA ARG A 58 25.69 1.72 1.88
C ARG A 58 25.14 0.36 1.46
N ILE A 59 25.21 0.06 0.17
CA ILE A 59 24.84 -1.26 -0.35
C ILE A 59 25.96 -2.24 0.00
N VAL A 60 25.63 -3.27 0.78
CA VAL A 60 26.57 -4.32 1.22
C VAL A 60 26.49 -5.57 0.36
N GLU A 61 25.33 -5.83 -0.24
CA GLU A 61 25.11 -7.00 -1.09
C GLU A 61 24.21 -6.61 -2.26
N MET A 62 24.52 -7.14 -3.44
CA MET A 62 23.72 -6.96 -4.66
C MET A 62 23.84 -8.25 -5.49
N PRO A 63 22.97 -9.25 -5.24
CA PRO A 63 23.03 -10.55 -5.93
C PRO A 63 22.44 -10.52 -7.35
N ILE A 64 22.17 -9.32 -7.90
CA ILE A 64 21.62 -9.11 -9.24
C ILE A 64 22.68 -8.57 -10.20
N ARG A 65 22.47 -8.80 -11.49
CA ARG A 65 23.24 -8.20 -12.59
C ARG A 65 22.30 -7.47 -13.53
N ASP A 66 22.85 -6.56 -14.32
CA ASP A 66 22.09 -5.87 -15.35
C ASP A 66 21.57 -6.88 -16.39
N ASN A 67 20.33 -6.68 -16.86
CA ASN A 67 19.62 -7.57 -17.79
C ASN A 67 19.36 -9.00 -17.25
N GLN A 68 19.40 -9.19 -15.94
CA GLN A 68 19.06 -10.47 -15.31
C GLN A 68 17.55 -10.57 -15.02
N ARG A 69 16.96 -11.74 -15.28
CA ARG A 69 15.61 -12.07 -14.85
C ARG A 69 15.57 -12.40 -13.36
N VAL A 70 14.63 -11.78 -12.64
CA VAL A 70 14.37 -11.98 -11.22
C VAL A 70 12.92 -12.39 -11.01
N LYS A 71 12.67 -13.18 -9.97
CA LYS A 71 11.32 -13.59 -9.56
C LYS A 71 10.81 -12.71 -8.43
N LYS A 72 9.50 -12.66 -8.27
CA LYS A 72 8.86 -12.02 -7.12
C LYS A 72 9.44 -12.56 -5.81
N GLY A 73 9.89 -11.66 -4.95
CA GLY A 73 10.48 -11.96 -3.64
C GLY A 73 12.00 -12.13 -3.63
N ASP A 74 12.64 -12.19 -4.80
CA ASP A 74 14.10 -12.26 -4.89
C ASP A 74 14.75 -11.00 -4.30
N LEU A 75 15.86 -11.19 -3.59
CA LEU A 75 16.65 -10.10 -3.04
C LEU A 75 17.31 -9.33 -4.18
N LEU A 76 17.05 -8.03 -4.27
CA LEU A 76 17.64 -7.16 -5.28
C LEU A 76 18.96 -6.58 -4.79
N PHE A 77 18.92 -5.93 -3.63
CA PHE A 77 20.10 -5.46 -2.93
C PHE A 77 19.81 -5.31 -1.44
N ARG A 78 20.87 -5.35 -0.64
CA ARG A 78 20.81 -5.14 0.80
C ARG A 78 21.64 -3.93 1.20
N ILE A 79 21.03 -3.05 1.97
CA ILE A 79 21.66 -1.92 2.64
C ILE A 79 22.26 -2.39 3.97
N ASP A 80 23.36 -1.80 4.41
CA ASP A 80 24.01 -2.12 5.70
C ASP A 80 22.99 -2.08 6.85
N PRO A 81 22.64 -3.24 7.46
CA PRO A 81 21.59 -3.30 8.46
C PRO A 81 22.06 -2.87 9.85
N ARG A 82 23.38 -2.72 10.08
CA ARG A 82 23.94 -2.51 11.43
C ARG A 82 23.39 -1.27 12.15
N PRO A 83 23.25 -0.09 11.50
CA PRO A 83 22.66 1.07 12.17
C PRO A 83 21.19 0.83 12.55
N TYR A 84 20.43 0.14 11.69
CA TYR A 84 19.01 -0.15 11.91
C TYR A 84 18.81 -1.22 13.01
N GLN A 85 19.68 -2.23 13.05
CA GLN A 85 19.72 -3.21 14.12
C GLN A 85 20.03 -2.52 15.46
N ALA A 86 21.02 -1.63 15.49
CA ALA A 86 21.35 -0.87 16.70
C ALA A 86 20.19 0.02 17.17
N MET A 87 19.43 0.64 16.24
CA MET A 87 18.22 1.40 16.57
C MET A 87 17.12 0.51 17.17
N LEU A 88 16.93 -0.69 16.62
CA LEU A 88 16.00 -1.68 17.15
C LEU A 88 16.39 -2.13 18.56
N ASP A 89 17.68 -2.40 18.76
CA ASP A 89 18.23 -2.82 20.05
C ASP A 89 18.09 -1.71 21.11
N ASP A 90 18.32 -0.44 20.75
CA ASP A 90 18.07 0.72 21.63
C ASP A 90 16.59 0.82 22.02
N ALA A 91 15.67 0.69 21.07
CA ALA A 91 14.23 0.72 21.35
C ALA A 91 13.80 -0.43 22.29
N LYS A 92 14.34 -1.65 22.08
CA LYS A 92 14.10 -2.80 22.97
C LYS A 92 14.69 -2.61 24.37
N ALA A 93 15.86 -1.98 24.48
CA ALA A 93 16.46 -1.65 25.77
C ALA A 93 15.62 -0.63 26.56
N ARG A 94 15.05 0.37 25.88
CA ARG A 94 14.12 1.34 26.49
C ARG A 94 12.85 0.66 27.01
N LEU A 95 12.29 -0.31 26.27
CA LEU A 95 11.15 -1.10 26.73
C LEU A 95 11.50 -1.88 28.00
N THR A 96 12.65 -2.55 28.00
CA THR A 96 13.12 -3.33 29.17
C THR A 96 13.28 -2.44 30.40
N THR A 97 13.83 -1.23 30.22
CA THR A 97 13.99 -0.24 31.29
C THR A 97 12.63 0.22 31.84
N LEU A 98 11.68 0.51 30.96
CA LEU A 98 10.32 0.91 31.36
C LEU A 98 9.57 -0.22 32.06
N ASP A 99 9.66 -1.46 31.55
CA ASP A 99 9.02 -2.63 32.16
C ASP A 99 9.56 -2.88 33.58
N ALA A 100 10.87 -2.71 33.80
CA ALA A 100 11.47 -2.76 35.14
C ALA A 100 10.95 -1.64 36.06
N GLN A 101 10.74 -0.44 35.53
CA GLN A 101 10.18 0.69 36.28
C GLN A 101 8.70 0.48 36.63
N ILE A 102 7.91 -0.11 35.73
CA ILE A 102 6.53 -0.51 35.97
C ILE A 102 6.49 -1.55 37.09
N MET A 103 7.35 -2.57 37.03
CA MET A 103 7.43 -3.59 38.07
C MET A 103 7.75 -2.99 39.45
N LEU A 104 8.72 -2.06 39.52
CA LEU A 104 9.06 -1.37 40.76
C LEU A 104 7.85 -0.59 41.31
N THR A 105 7.18 0.18 40.45
CA THR A 105 6.01 0.98 40.82
C THR A 105 4.85 0.10 41.28
N GLN A 106 4.60 -1.03 40.61
CA GLN A 106 3.59 -2.01 41.03
C GLN A 106 3.89 -2.61 42.41
N ARG A 107 5.16 -2.89 42.73
CA ARG A 107 5.55 -3.34 44.08
C ARG A 107 5.26 -2.26 45.13
N THR A 108 5.53 -1.00 44.82
CA THR A 108 5.21 0.13 45.69
C THR A 108 3.70 0.29 45.89
N ILE A 109 2.90 0.21 44.82
CA ILE A 109 1.43 0.25 44.88
C ILE A 109 0.91 -0.87 45.77
N LYS A 110 1.39 -2.10 45.57
CA LYS A 110 0.99 -3.25 46.40
C LYS A 110 1.32 -3.06 47.88
N ALA A 111 2.47 -2.44 48.18
CA ALA A 111 2.82 -2.07 49.55
C ALA A 111 1.88 -1.00 50.13
N GLN A 112 1.49 0.00 49.32
CA GLN A 112 0.52 1.02 49.71
C GLN A 112 -0.88 0.43 49.93
N GLU A 113 -1.31 -0.51 49.09
CA GLU A 113 -2.57 -1.25 49.23
C GLU A 113 -2.61 -2.04 50.54
N TYR A 114 -1.54 -2.76 50.88
CA TYR A 114 -1.46 -3.46 52.17
C TYR A 114 -1.53 -2.51 53.37
N ASN A 115 -0.89 -1.34 53.27
CA ASN A 115 -0.99 -0.30 54.29
C ASN A 115 -2.44 0.23 54.39
N ALA A 116 -3.09 0.53 53.27
CA ALA A 116 -4.48 0.98 53.24
C ALA A 116 -5.43 -0.07 53.82
N GLN A 117 -5.20 -1.36 53.54
CA GLN A 117 -5.97 -2.47 54.11
C GLN A 117 -5.79 -2.57 55.63
N SER A 118 -4.56 -2.39 56.13
CA SER A 118 -4.27 -2.36 57.58
C SER A 118 -5.00 -1.21 58.28
N VAL A 119 -5.00 0.00 57.70
CA VAL A 119 -5.72 1.15 58.24
C VAL A 119 -7.24 0.94 58.13
N ALA A 120 -7.74 0.34 57.06
CA ALA A 120 -9.16 -0.02 56.93
C ALA A 120 -9.61 -0.99 58.04
N ALA A 121 -8.78 -1.99 58.38
CA ALA A 121 -9.04 -2.86 59.52
C ALA A 121 -9.04 -2.08 60.86
N ALA A 122 -8.21 -1.05 60.99
CA ALA A 122 -8.24 -0.15 62.16
C ALA A 122 -9.54 0.67 62.24
N VAL A 123 -10.07 1.15 61.10
CA VAL A 123 -11.38 1.83 61.04
C VAL A 123 -12.48 0.89 61.53
N GLU A 124 -12.49 -0.37 61.10
CA GLU A 124 -13.50 -1.33 61.56
C GLU A 124 -13.41 -1.61 63.06
N ARG A 125 -12.20 -1.66 63.63
CA ARG A 125 -12.02 -1.72 65.10
C ARG A 125 -12.56 -0.46 65.80
N ALA A 126 -12.28 0.73 65.28
CA ALA A 126 -12.80 1.98 65.84
C ALA A 126 -14.33 2.08 65.74
N ARG A 127 -14.92 1.62 64.62
CA ARG A 127 -16.38 1.52 64.45
C ARG A 127 -17.01 0.56 65.45
N ALA A 128 -16.39 -0.60 65.67
CA ALA A 128 -16.85 -1.56 66.67
C ALA A 128 -16.83 -0.94 68.09
N LEU A 129 -15.80 -0.16 68.42
CA LEU A 129 -15.71 0.56 69.69
C LEU A 129 -16.80 1.63 69.84
N VAL A 130 -17.05 2.44 68.80
CA VAL A 130 -18.18 3.39 68.80
C VAL A 130 -19.49 2.65 69.01
N LYS A 131 -19.74 1.54 68.30
CA LYS A 131 -20.96 0.74 68.46
C LYS A 131 -21.12 0.20 69.89
N GLN A 132 -20.03 -0.26 70.51
CA GLN A 132 -20.03 -0.74 71.90
C GLN A 132 -20.36 0.39 72.89
N THR A 133 -19.67 1.54 72.78
CA THR A 133 -19.88 2.69 73.67
C THR A 133 -21.28 3.30 73.50
N THR A 134 -21.78 3.43 72.27
CA THR A 134 -23.16 3.84 71.99
C THR A 134 -24.17 2.86 72.61
N SER A 135 -23.98 1.54 72.44
CA SER A 135 -24.90 0.54 73.02
C SER A 135 -24.95 0.61 74.55
N THR A 136 -23.80 0.82 75.19
CA THR A 136 -23.72 1.00 76.65
C THR A 136 -24.48 2.25 77.10
N ARG A 137 -24.28 3.39 76.42
CA ARG A 137 -24.99 4.63 76.72
C ARG A 137 -26.51 4.48 76.54
N THR A 138 -26.95 3.91 75.41
CA THR A 138 -28.37 3.69 75.09
C THR A 138 -29.05 2.77 76.12
N ARG A 139 -28.32 1.82 76.71
CA ARG A 139 -28.84 0.95 77.78
C ARG A 139 -28.96 1.69 79.12
N LEU A 140 -28.03 2.58 79.46
CA LEU A 140 -28.03 3.32 80.73
C LEU A 140 -29.01 4.49 80.75
N GLU A 141 -29.21 5.17 79.61
CA GLU A 141 -30.07 6.35 79.46
C GLU A 141 -31.50 6.18 80.04
N PRO A 142 -32.25 5.09 79.78
CA PRO A 142 -33.57 4.87 80.38
C PRO A 142 -33.53 4.38 81.85
N LEU A 143 -32.40 3.91 82.37
CA LEU A 143 -32.26 3.36 83.73
C LEU A 143 -32.05 4.43 84.80
N VAL A 144 -31.48 5.58 84.43
CA VAL A 144 -31.20 6.69 85.36
C VAL A 144 -32.49 7.31 85.93
N PRO A 145 -33.53 7.66 85.13
CA PRO A 145 -34.78 8.18 85.67
C PRO A 145 -35.54 7.16 86.55
N GLN A 146 -35.28 5.86 86.35
CA GLN A 146 -35.88 4.78 87.12
C GLN A 146 -35.12 4.47 88.42
N GLY A 147 -33.98 5.13 88.66
CA GLY A 147 -33.15 4.94 89.86
C GLY A 147 -32.26 3.69 89.85
N PHE A 148 -32.15 2.97 88.72
CA PHE A 148 -31.34 1.75 88.60
C PHE A 148 -29.88 2.01 88.17
N ALA A 149 -29.52 3.26 87.86
CA ALA A 149 -28.16 3.68 87.50
C ALA A 149 -27.87 5.10 88.00
N SER A 150 -26.59 5.45 88.22
CA SER A 150 -26.21 6.80 88.67
C SER A 150 -26.09 7.80 87.50
N GLN A 151 -26.23 9.10 87.79
CA GLN A 151 -25.95 10.17 86.80
C GLN A 151 -24.48 10.19 86.36
N GLU A 152 -23.57 9.86 87.27
CA GLU A 152 -22.13 9.77 86.97
C GLU A 152 -21.85 8.69 85.93
N ASP A 153 -22.47 7.51 86.03
CA ASP A 153 -22.31 6.40 85.07
C ASP A 153 -22.75 6.82 83.65
N LEU A 154 -23.82 7.60 83.54
CA LEU A 154 -24.32 8.10 82.26
C LEU A 154 -23.37 9.15 81.65
N ASP A 155 -22.83 10.05 82.45
CA ASP A 155 -21.88 11.07 81.98
C ASP A 155 -20.52 10.47 81.61
N GLN A 156 -20.07 9.43 82.32
CA GLN A 156 -18.91 8.63 81.92
C GLN A 156 -19.16 7.92 80.58
N ALA A 157 -20.33 7.29 80.40
CA ALA A 157 -20.70 6.64 79.13
C ALA A 157 -20.79 7.63 77.96
N ARG A 158 -21.32 8.84 78.18
CA ARG A 158 -21.36 9.93 77.18
C ARG A 158 -19.96 10.40 76.79
N THR A 159 -19.08 10.59 77.78
CA THR A 159 -17.69 11.01 77.55
C THR A 159 -16.92 9.95 76.79
N ALA A 160 -17.10 8.67 77.14
CA ALA A 160 -16.52 7.53 76.45
C ALA A 160 -17.01 7.42 74.99
N GLU A 161 -18.29 7.62 74.71
CA GLU A 161 -18.82 7.66 73.34
C GLU A 161 -18.21 8.83 72.55
N LYS A 162 -18.13 10.02 73.14
CA LYS A 162 -17.55 11.20 72.48
C LYS A 162 -16.07 10.98 72.13
N ALA A 163 -15.30 10.37 73.03
CA ALA A 163 -13.92 9.99 72.79
C ALA A 163 -13.80 8.95 71.66
N ALA A 164 -14.62 7.90 71.68
CA ALA A 164 -14.62 6.87 70.64
C ALA A 164 -15.00 7.43 69.25
N ARG A 165 -15.94 8.39 69.19
CA ARG A 165 -16.31 9.06 67.92
C ARG A 165 -15.17 9.92 67.38
N ALA A 166 -14.47 10.67 68.24
CA ALA A 166 -13.30 11.45 67.83
C ALA A 166 -12.18 10.56 67.30
N GLU A 167 -11.95 9.41 67.94
CA GLU A 167 -10.97 8.40 67.49
C GLU A 167 -11.34 7.80 66.12
N LEU A 168 -12.62 7.49 65.91
CA LEU A 168 -13.12 7.02 64.62
C LEU A 168 -12.90 8.07 63.53
N GLU A 169 -13.16 9.34 63.82
CA GLU A 169 -12.95 10.44 62.86
C GLU A 169 -11.47 10.58 62.49
N ALA A 170 -10.56 10.54 63.47
CA ALA A 170 -9.12 10.54 63.24
C ALA A 170 -8.67 9.36 62.37
N THR A 171 -9.17 8.15 62.67
CA THR A 171 -8.84 6.94 61.91
C THR A 171 -9.41 6.99 60.48
N LEU A 172 -10.59 7.57 60.28
CA LEU A 172 -11.19 7.76 58.96
C LEU A 172 -10.36 8.72 58.10
N LEU A 173 -9.83 9.80 58.68
CA LEU A 173 -8.92 10.71 57.98
C LEU A 173 -7.63 9.99 57.58
N GLN A 174 -7.06 9.18 58.48
CA GLN A 174 -5.89 8.36 58.17
C GLN A 174 -6.18 7.34 57.06
N ALA A 175 -7.37 6.73 57.04
CA ALA A 175 -7.79 5.81 55.99
C ALA A 175 -7.91 6.51 54.63
N ARG A 176 -8.50 7.71 54.58
CA ARG A 176 -8.56 8.52 53.35
C ARG A 176 -7.18 8.87 52.84
N GLN A 177 -6.25 9.23 53.74
CA GLN A 177 -4.87 9.52 53.37
C GLN A 177 -4.17 8.28 52.80
N ALA A 178 -4.36 7.11 53.43
CA ALA A 178 -3.79 5.85 52.97
C ALA A 178 -4.36 5.41 51.61
N SER A 179 -5.68 5.56 51.38
CA SER A 179 -6.29 5.24 50.09
C SER A 179 -5.90 6.22 48.97
N ALA A 180 -5.74 7.51 49.30
CA ALA A 180 -5.32 8.52 48.32
C ALA A 180 -3.86 8.36 47.89
N ALA A 181 -3.03 7.71 48.71
CA ALA A 181 -1.64 7.41 48.38
C ALA A 181 -1.49 6.28 47.34
N VAL A 182 -2.53 5.46 47.13
CA VAL A 182 -2.53 4.38 46.12
C VAL A 182 -2.69 5.02 44.74
N THR A 183 -1.60 5.07 43.97
CA THR A 183 -1.59 5.62 42.61
C THR A 183 -1.73 4.52 41.55
N GLY A 184 -2.07 4.92 40.33
CA GLY A 184 -2.15 4.02 39.17
C GLY A 184 -0.87 3.97 38.34
N VAL A 185 -0.78 2.99 37.45
CA VAL A 185 0.32 2.83 36.47
C VAL A 185 -0.07 3.28 35.05
N ASP A 186 -1.23 3.90 34.88
CA ASP A 186 -1.82 4.18 33.55
C ASP A 186 -0.90 5.02 32.65
N ALA A 187 -0.22 6.02 33.22
CA ALA A 187 0.74 6.85 32.49
C ALA A 187 1.92 6.03 31.94
N MET A 188 2.41 5.05 32.71
CA MET A 188 3.50 4.17 32.28
C MET A 188 3.03 3.16 31.23
N VAL A 189 1.79 2.68 31.34
CA VAL A 189 1.17 1.81 30.32
C VAL A 189 1.02 2.57 29.00
N ALA A 190 0.59 3.83 29.04
CA ALA A 190 0.54 4.69 27.86
C ALA A 190 1.92 4.94 27.26
N GLN A 191 2.94 5.19 28.09
CA GLN A 191 4.33 5.31 27.65
C GLN A 191 4.84 4.03 26.99
N ARG A 192 4.47 2.85 27.53
CA ARG A 192 4.84 1.54 26.98
C ARG A 192 4.29 1.36 25.57
N ALA A 193 3.04 1.75 25.33
CA ALA A 193 2.46 1.71 23.99
C ALA A 193 3.26 2.57 22.99
N GLY A 194 3.74 3.74 23.43
CA GLY A 194 4.61 4.60 22.62
C GLY A 194 5.96 3.94 22.27
N ILE A 195 6.60 3.25 23.22
CA ILE A 195 7.86 2.52 22.96
C ILE A 195 7.62 1.33 22.03
N LEU A 196 6.51 0.61 22.18
CA LEU A 196 6.19 -0.49 21.26
C LEU A 196 6.00 -0.01 19.82
N ALA A 197 5.38 1.15 19.62
CA ALA A 197 5.28 1.76 18.29
C ALA A 197 6.67 2.14 17.71
N GLN A 198 7.59 2.60 18.56
CA GLN A 198 8.98 2.87 18.15
C GLN A 198 9.75 1.60 17.77
N ILE A 199 9.52 0.49 18.50
CA ILE A 199 10.09 -0.82 18.15
C ILE A 199 9.56 -1.26 16.78
N ALA A 200 8.24 -1.19 16.55
CA ALA A 200 7.64 -1.57 15.28
C ALA A 200 8.20 -0.74 14.10
N LEU A 201 8.41 0.57 14.30
CA LEU A 201 9.04 1.43 13.29
C LEU A 201 10.50 1.04 13.03
N ALA A 202 11.26 0.72 14.07
CA ALA A 202 12.65 0.28 13.92
C ALA A 202 12.77 -1.09 13.23
N GLU A 203 11.84 -2.02 13.50
CA GLU A 203 11.74 -3.31 12.80
C GLU A 203 11.41 -3.11 11.31
N LEU A 204 10.48 -2.21 11.01
CA LEU A 204 10.14 -1.87 9.63
C LEU A 204 11.33 -1.25 8.87
N HIS A 205 12.06 -0.33 9.50
CA HIS A 205 13.27 0.22 8.90
C HIS A 205 14.35 -0.84 8.66
N LEU A 206 14.46 -1.84 9.54
CA LEU A 206 15.35 -2.97 9.35
C LEU A 206 14.90 -3.85 8.17
N GLU A 207 13.60 -4.11 8.03
CA GLU A 207 13.03 -4.84 6.89
C GLU A 207 13.33 -4.12 5.56
N PHE A 208 13.16 -2.79 5.53
CA PHE A 208 13.47 -1.95 4.37
C PHE A 208 14.95 -1.94 3.96
N THR A 209 15.85 -2.46 4.79
CA THR A 209 17.24 -2.67 4.37
C THR A 209 17.37 -3.75 3.30
N GLU A 210 16.42 -4.68 3.22
CA GLU A 210 16.35 -5.72 2.20
C GLU A 210 15.33 -5.36 1.13
N VAL A 211 15.81 -4.83 0.00
CA VAL A 211 14.92 -4.48 -1.10
C VAL A 211 14.69 -5.72 -1.97
N ARG A 212 13.42 -6.12 -2.11
CA ARG A 212 12.99 -7.33 -2.85
C ARG A 212 12.13 -6.99 -4.06
N ALA A 213 12.09 -7.90 -5.03
CA ALA A 213 11.29 -7.73 -6.23
C ALA A 213 9.78 -7.88 -5.94
N PRO A 214 8.92 -6.90 -6.27
CA PRO A 214 7.48 -7.01 -6.04
C PRO A 214 6.75 -7.91 -7.05
N PHE A 215 7.33 -8.12 -8.23
CA PHE A 215 6.84 -8.98 -9.31
C PHE A 215 8.00 -9.62 -10.10
N ASN A 216 7.69 -10.55 -11.00
CA ASN A 216 8.69 -11.18 -11.86
C ASN A 216 9.10 -10.20 -12.96
N GLY A 217 10.39 -10.07 -13.22
CA GLY A 217 10.81 -9.09 -14.22
C GLY A 217 12.28 -9.14 -14.55
N VAL A 218 12.70 -8.17 -15.34
CA VAL A 218 14.09 -8.02 -15.77
C VAL A 218 14.64 -6.72 -15.20
N VAL A 219 15.82 -6.81 -14.58
CA VAL A 219 16.56 -5.65 -14.07
C VAL A 219 17.13 -4.88 -15.27
N VAL A 220 16.78 -3.61 -15.41
CA VAL A 220 17.28 -2.74 -16.47
C VAL A 220 17.87 -1.45 -15.90
N ALA A 221 18.85 -0.89 -16.61
CA ALA A 221 19.51 0.37 -16.25
C ALA A 221 20.17 0.33 -14.85
N LEU A 222 20.81 -0.78 -14.50
CA LEU A 222 21.57 -0.89 -13.24
C LEU A 222 22.84 -0.02 -13.29
N LYS A 223 22.78 1.15 -12.65
CA LYS A 223 23.89 2.13 -12.61
C LYS A 223 24.72 2.08 -11.32
N THR A 224 24.37 1.18 -10.41
CA THR A 224 24.90 1.14 -9.04
C THR A 224 25.63 -0.17 -8.79
N THR A 225 26.61 -0.15 -7.89
CA THR A 225 27.36 -1.35 -7.48
C THR A 225 27.51 -1.43 -5.95
N VAL A 226 27.97 -2.58 -5.46
CA VAL A 226 28.25 -2.81 -4.04
C VAL A 226 29.26 -1.76 -3.53
N GLY A 227 28.99 -1.20 -2.34
CA GLY A 227 29.79 -0.14 -1.72
C GLY A 227 29.30 1.28 -2.00
N GLN A 228 28.44 1.49 -3.00
CA GLN A 228 27.82 2.79 -3.26
C GLN A 228 26.81 3.15 -2.17
N TYR A 229 26.64 4.45 -1.93
CA TYR A 229 25.64 4.97 -1.00
C TYR A 229 24.29 5.14 -1.70
N ALA A 230 23.29 4.39 -1.25
CA ALA A 230 21.90 4.52 -1.67
C ALA A 230 21.20 5.56 -0.79
N SER A 231 20.57 6.54 -1.41
CA SER A 231 19.74 7.53 -0.71
C SER A 231 18.27 7.12 -0.81
N ALA A 232 17.54 7.30 0.29
CA ALA A 232 16.10 7.07 0.31
C ALA A 232 15.39 7.91 -0.77
N LEU A 233 14.33 7.36 -1.34
CA LEU A 233 13.48 8.02 -2.33
C LEU A 233 14.20 8.35 -3.67
N LYS A 234 15.40 7.81 -3.92
CA LYS A 234 16.08 7.93 -5.21
C LYS A 234 16.15 6.59 -5.95
N PRO A 235 15.79 6.54 -7.24
CA PRO A 235 15.79 5.30 -8.00
C PRO A 235 17.22 4.79 -8.22
N VAL A 236 17.43 3.50 -7.98
CA VAL A 236 18.73 2.83 -8.16
C VAL A 236 18.81 2.20 -9.55
N PHE A 237 17.73 1.55 -9.96
CA PHE A 237 17.53 0.94 -11.27
C PHE A 237 16.03 0.74 -11.52
N THR A 238 15.67 0.29 -12.71
CA THR A 238 14.28 0.06 -13.11
C THR A 238 14.04 -1.44 -13.25
N LEU A 239 12.91 -1.93 -12.76
CA LEU A 239 12.45 -3.31 -12.94
C LEU A 239 11.35 -3.32 -14.00
N LEU A 240 11.56 -4.10 -15.06
CA LEU A 240 10.63 -4.28 -16.17
C LEU A 240 9.79 -5.53 -15.94
N ASP A 241 8.46 -5.41 -16.01
CA ASP A 241 7.52 -6.54 -15.94
C ASP A 241 7.55 -7.33 -17.26
N ASP A 242 7.95 -8.60 -17.20
CA ASP A 242 8.06 -9.45 -18.38
C ASP A 242 6.82 -10.31 -18.64
N ASP A 243 5.83 -10.28 -17.74
CA ASP A 243 4.57 -11.02 -17.86
C ASP A 243 3.54 -10.28 -18.71
N ARG A 244 3.63 -8.94 -18.82
CA ARG A 244 2.64 -8.10 -19.51
C ARG A 244 3.26 -7.16 -20.53
N TRP A 245 3.26 -7.61 -21.78
CA TRP A 245 3.68 -6.79 -22.92
C TRP A 245 2.48 -6.13 -23.60
N TYR A 246 2.67 -4.89 -24.04
CA TYR A 246 1.70 -4.17 -24.85
C TYR A 246 2.41 -3.40 -25.96
N VAL A 247 1.67 -3.12 -27.02
CA VAL A 247 2.16 -2.33 -28.14
C VAL A 247 1.37 -1.04 -28.17
N ILE A 248 2.08 0.09 -28.24
CA ILE A 248 1.47 1.37 -28.55
C ILE A 248 1.61 1.55 -30.06
N ALA A 249 0.47 1.47 -30.75
CA ALA A 249 0.38 1.60 -32.20
C ALA A 249 -0.26 2.94 -32.55
N ASN A 250 0.46 3.78 -33.29
CA ASN A 250 0.03 5.13 -33.65
C ASN A 250 -0.79 5.06 -34.95
N PHE A 251 -2.12 5.11 -34.84
CA PHE A 251 -3.04 5.09 -35.98
C PHE A 251 -3.37 6.50 -36.45
N ARG A 252 -3.59 6.69 -37.76
CA ARG A 252 -3.98 7.99 -38.31
C ARG A 252 -5.43 8.31 -37.90
N GLU A 253 -5.72 9.59 -37.72
CA GLU A 253 -7.06 10.10 -37.39
C GLU A 253 -8.16 9.56 -38.33
N THR A 254 -7.85 9.41 -39.62
CA THR A 254 -8.78 8.87 -40.64
C THR A 254 -9.19 7.42 -40.37
N ASP A 255 -8.33 6.68 -39.68
CA ASP A 255 -8.43 5.23 -39.50
C ASP A 255 -9.05 4.86 -38.15
N LEU A 256 -9.31 5.85 -37.28
CA LEU A 256 -9.85 5.67 -35.93
C LEU A 256 -11.34 5.35 -35.87
N ASN A 257 -12.10 5.61 -36.94
CA ASN A 257 -13.57 5.46 -36.94
C ASN A 257 -14.04 4.06 -36.49
N ASN A 258 -13.24 3.03 -36.79
CA ASN A 258 -13.54 1.63 -36.47
C ASN A 258 -12.70 1.08 -35.29
N VAL A 259 -11.87 1.91 -34.65
CA VAL A 259 -11.02 1.47 -33.55
C VAL A 259 -11.76 1.63 -32.23
N ARG A 260 -12.07 0.50 -31.59
CA ARG A 260 -12.76 0.45 -30.29
C ARG A 260 -12.04 -0.50 -29.35
N PRO A 261 -12.13 -0.29 -28.03
CA PRO A 261 -11.71 -1.28 -27.05
C PRO A 261 -12.36 -2.64 -27.33
N GLY A 262 -11.57 -3.71 -27.32
CA GLY A 262 -12.00 -5.08 -27.60
C GLY A 262 -11.77 -5.57 -29.04
N VAL A 263 -11.39 -4.70 -29.98
CA VAL A 263 -11.06 -5.13 -31.36
C VAL A 263 -9.80 -5.99 -31.37
N ALA A 264 -9.82 -7.08 -32.14
CA ALA A 264 -8.66 -7.95 -32.30
C ALA A 264 -7.59 -7.27 -33.16
N ALA A 265 -6.33 -7.46 -32.82
CA ALA A 265 -5.19 -6.90 -33.51
C ALA A 265 -4.14 -7.97 -33.78
N ARG A 266 -3.56 -7.94 -34.98
CA ARG A 266 -2.39 -8.73 -35.32
C ARG A 266 -1.16 -7.84 -35.25
N ILE A 267 -0.22 -8.21 -34.40
CA ILE A 267 1.03 -7.49 -34.16
C ILE A 267 2.17 -8.27 -34.80
N THR A 268 3.07 -7.57 -35.50
CA THR A 268 4.32 -8.14 -36.01
C THR A 268 5.48 -7.33 -35.46
N VAL A 269 6.38 -7.97 -34.72
CA VAL A 269 7.57 -7.30 -34.17
C VAL A 269 8.68 -7.35 -35.21
N MET A 270 9.38 -6.23 -35.43
CA MET A 270 10.43 -6.18 -36.46
C MET A 270 11.60 -7.12 -36.21
N THR A 271 11.83 -7.51 -34.94
CA THR A 271 12.81 -8.53 -34.54
C THR A 271 12.62 -9.84 -35.32
N ASN A 272 11.37 -10.22 -35.62
CA ASN A 272 11.06 -11.40 -36.44
C ASN A 272 9.74 -11.23 -37.19
N HIS A 273 9.85 -10.90 -38.48
CA HIS A 273 8.69 -10.66 -39.35
C HIS A 273 7.89 -11.94 -39.68
N ASN A 274 8.41 -13.13 -39.39
CA ASN A 274 7.73 -14.40 -39.71
C ASN A 274 6.74 -14.82 -38.61
N ARG A 275 6.77 -14.18 -37.44
CA ARG A 275 5.87 -14.51 -36.33
C ARG A 275 4.93 -13.36 -36.06
N THR A 276 3.64 -13.66 -36.12
CA THR A 276 2.57 -12.73 -35.79
C THR A 276 2.01 -13.05 -34.41
N PHE A 277 1.78 -12.03 -33.61
CA PHE A 277 1.21 -12.12 -32.28
C PHE A 277 -0.21 -11.60 -32.29
N ASN A 278 -1.08 -12.26 -31.53
CA ASN A 278 -2.45 -11.79 -31.34
C ASN A 278 -2.47 -10.82 -30.16
N GLY A 279 -3.22 -9.74 -30.33
CA GLY A 279 -3.49 -8.78 -29.28
C GLY A 279 -4.93 -8.26 -29.36
N VAL A 280 -5.32 -7.53 -28.34
CA VAL A 280 -6.64 -6.90 -28.25
C VAL A 280 -6.44 -5.43 -27.92
N VAL A 281 -7.19 -4.56 -28.59
CA VAL A 281 -7.21 -3.13 -28.28
C VAL A 281 -7.72 -2.95 -26.86
N ASP A 282 -6.84 -2.48 -25.97
CA ASP A 282 -7.17 -2.19 -24.57
C ASP A 282 -7.82 -0.80 -24.49
N SER A 283 -7.15 0.21 -25.02
CA SER A 283 -7.63 1.59 -25.03
C SER A 283 -7.14 2.39 -26.23
N VAL A 284 -7.90 3.41 -26.59
CA VAL A 284 -7.55 4.40 -27.60
C VAL A 284 -7.22 5.69 -26.86
N GLY A 285 -6.03 6.26 -27.08
CA GLY A 285 -5.62 7.51 -26.47
C GLY A 285 -6.55 8.65 -26.88
N SER A 286 -7.26 9.25 -25.92
CA SER A 286 -8.25 10.30 -26.18
C SER A 286 -7.65 11.67 -26.49
N GLY A 287 -6.33 11.84 -26.40
CA GLY A 287 -5.66 13.12 -26.60
C GLY A 287 -4.20 12.97 -27.00
N VAL A 288 -3.78 13.78 -27.97
CA VAL A 288 -2.39 13.95 -28.39
C VAL A 288 -2.09 15.45 -28.40
N LEU A 289 -0.90 15.88 -27.97
CA LEU A 289 -0.54 17.29 -28.06
C LEU A 289 -0.23 17.65 -29.52
N PRO A 290 -0.91 18.65 -30.10
CA PRO A 290 -0.41 19.32 -31.29
C PRO A 290 0.87 20.09 -30.90
N GLU A 291 1.92 20.02 -31.72
CA GLU A 291 3.20 20.69 -31.49
C GLU A 291 3.07 22.13 -30.96
N GLY A 292 3.89 22.50 -29.97
CA GLY A 292 4.06 23.88 -29.49
C GLY A 292 3.25 24.29 -28.26
N GLY A 293 2.39 23.42 -27.72
CA GLY A 293 1.75 23.62 -26.41
C GLY A 293 2.69 23.26 -25.26
N SER A 294 2.75 24.10 -24.23
CA SER A 294 3.55 23.88 -23.01
C SER A 294 3.28 22.50 -22.39
N VAL A 295 4.37 21.85 -21.98
CA VAL A 295 4.44 20.49 -21.41
C VAL A 295 3.39 20.28 -20.33
N ILE A 296 2.41 19.41 -20.61
CA ILE A 296 1.65 18.70 -19.57
C ILE A 296 2.37 17.35 -19.42
N GLU A 297 2.91 17.05 -18.24
CA GLU A 297 3.57 15.77 -17.96
C GLU A 297 2.61 14.60 -18.24
N GLY A 298 3.02 13.68 -19.13
CA GLY A 298 2.35 12.37 -19.28
C GLY A 298 1.84 11.99 -20.67
N LEU A 299 1.92 12.87 -21.69
CA LEU A 299 1.49 12.53 -23.05
C LEU A 299 2.67 12.22 -23.99
N PRO A 300 2.58 11.17 -24.82
CA PRO A 300 3.67 10.78 -25.74
C PRO A 300 3.87 11.81 -26.86
N LEU A 301 5.13 12.21 -27.08
CA LEU A 301 5.53 13.15 -28.14
C LEU A 301 5.84 12.38 -29.43
N ILE A 302 5.07 12.61 -30.49
CA ILE A 302 5.32 12.04 -31.82
C ILE A 302 5.82 13.17 -32.72
N GLN A 303 7.07 13.09 -33.19
CA GLN A 303 7.67 14.13 -34.04
C GLN A 303 7.20 14.01 -35.51
N LYS A 304 6.83 15.15 -36.12
CA LYS A 304 6.49 15.20 -37.56
C LYS A 304 7.75 15.15 -38.42
N SER A 305 7.77 14.30 -39.44
CA SER A 305 8.67 14.49 -40.58
C SER A 305 8.11 15.61 -41.46
N ILE A 306 8.87 16.70 -41.53
CA ILE A 306 8.66 17.95 -42.29
C ILE A 306 7.91 17.73 -43.62
N ASN A 307 6.75 18.38 -43.81
CA ASN A 307 6.23 18.90 -45.08
C ASN A 307 4.96 19.72 -44.86
N TRP A 308 4.81 20.81 -45.60
CA TRP A 308 3.73 21.81 -45.65
C TRP A 308 2.30 21.28 -45.96
N VAL A 309 2.07 19.98 -45.81
CA VAL A 309 0.79 19.28 -46.00
C VAL A 309 0.18 19.03 -44.63
N HIS A 310 -1.12 19.27 -44.46
CA HIS A 310 -1.85 18.89 -43.25
C HIS A 310 -1.91 17.35 -43.17
N VAL A 311 -0.89 16.75 -42.53
CA VAL A 311 -0.84 15.31 -42.28
C VAL A 311 -1.80 15.01 -41.13
N SER A 312 -2.64 13.98 -41.29
CA SER A 312 -3.51 13.47 -40.23
C SER A 312 -2.71 13.24 -38.95
N GLN A 313 -3.26 13.65 -37.82
CA GLN A 313 -2.64 13.36 -36.52
C GLN A 313 -2.65 11.85 -36.29
N ARG A 314 -1.69 11.36 -35.50
CA ARG A 314 -1.66 9.97 -35.07
C ARG A 314 -2.06 9.89 -33.61
N PHE A 315 -2.97 8.97 -33.31
CA PHE A 315 -3.41 8.70 -31.96
C PHE A 315 -2.86 7.36 -31.49
N PRO A 316 -2.26 7.29 -30.29
CA PRO A 316 -1.73 6.06 -29.75
C PRO A 316 -2.89 5.14 -29.35
N VAL A 317 -2.88 3.92 -29.89
CA VAL A 317 -3.79 2.84 -29.53
C VAL A 317 -2.97 1.82 -28.74
N LYS A 318 -3.38 1.57 -27.50
CA LYS A 318 -2.74 0.56 -26.65
C LYS A 318 -3.35 -0.80 -26.96
N ILE A 319 -2.51 -1.73 -27.39
CA ILE A 319 -2.90 -3.09 -27.75
C ILE A 319 -2.20 -4.04 -26.78
N ALA A 320 -2.97 -4.77 -25.97
CA ALA A 320 -2.44 -5.79 -25.07
C ALA A 320 -2.10 -7.06 -25.86
N VAL A 321 -0.92 -7.63 -25.63
CA VAL A 321 -0.46 -8.85 -26.31
C VAL A 321 -0.87 -10.08 -25.51
N SER A 322 -1.53 -11.05 -26.13
CA SER A 322 -2.07 -12.22 -25.43
C SER A 322 -1.04 -13.34 -25.19
N ASP A 323 -0.07 -13.50 -26.08
CA ASP A 323 0.98 -14.53 -25.99
C ASP A 323 2.33 -13.93 -26.45
N PRO A 324 2.93 -13.04 -25.63
CA PRO A 324 4.22 -12.45 -25.97
C PRO A 324 5.34 -13.49 -25.81
N ASP A 325 6.26 -13.53 -26.80
CA ASP A 325 7.50 -14.29 -26.66
C ASP A 325 8.57 -13.40 -25.99
N PRO A 326 9.01 -13.71 -24.75
CA PRO A 326 9.95 -12.87 -24.02
C PRO A 326 11.30 -12.63 -24.72
N GLU A 327 11.73 -13.52 -25.64
CA GLU A 327 13.00 -13.35 -26.34
C GLU A 327 12.89 -12.37 -27.52
N LEU A 328 11.70 -12.26 -28.13
CA LEU A 328 11.43 -11.42 -29.29
C LEU A 328 10.94 -10.02 -28.89
N PHE A 329 10.24 -9.92 -27.76
CA PHE A 329 9.74 -8.68 -27.21
C PHE A 329 10.84 -7.97 -26.42
N ARG A 330 11.19 -6.76 -26.86
CA ARG A 330 12.12 -5.86 -26.17
C ARG A 330 11.46 -4.50 -26.04
N MET A 331 11.64 -3.85 -24.90
CA MET A 331 11.15 -2.49 -24.71
C MET A 331 11.74 -1.56 -25.78
N GLY A 332 10.87 -0.78 -26.43
CA GLY A 332 11.23 0.13 -27.52
C GLY A 332 11.42 -0.54 -28.88
N ALA A 333 11.21 -1.86 -29.01
CA ALA A 333 11.27 -2.51 -30.31
C ALA A 333 10.16 -2.01 -31.24
N SER A 334 10.50 -1.72 -32.49
CA SER A 334 9.53 -1.34 -33.50
C SER A 334 8.66 -2.53 -33.89
N ALA A 335 7.38 -2.27 -34.13
CA ALA A 335 6.38 -3.23 -34.52
C ALA A 335 5.43 -2.63 -35.56
N SER A 336 4.67 -3.48 -36.23
CA SER A 336 3.49 -3.10 -36.99
C SER A 336 2.25 -3.75 -36.37
N ALA A 337 1.12 -3.05 -36.46
CA ALA A 337 -0.16 -3.52 -35.97
C ALA A 337 -1.22 -3.40 -37.06
N VAL A 338 -1.99 -4.47 -37.27
CA VAL A 338 -3.12 -4.53 -38.19
C VAL A 338 -4.37 -4.88 -37.39
N LEU A 339 -5.40 -4.04 -37.44
CA LEU A 339 -6.66 -4.29 -36.74
C LEU A 339 -7.58 -5.19 -37.57
N GLN A 340 -8.28 -6.07 -36.87
CA GLN A 340 -9.26 -7.01 -37.40
C GLN A 340 -10.60 -6.70 -36.72
N PRO A 341 -11.42 -5.79 -37.31
CA PRO A 341 -12.72 -5.45 -36.74
C PRO A 341 -13.74 -6.59 -36.83
#